data_AF-A0A9W6VHJ8-F1
#
_entry.id   AF-A0A9W6VHJ8-F1
#
_cell.length_a   1.000
_cell.length_b   1.000
_cell.length_c   1.000
_cell.angle_alpha   90.00
_cell.angle_beta   90.00
_cell.angle_gamma   90.00
#
_symmetry.space_group_name_H-M   'P 1'
#
loop_
_entity.id
_entity.type
_entity.pdbx_description
1 polymer ?
#
loop_
_entity_poly.entity_id
_entity_poly.type
_entity_poly.pdbx_seq_one_letter_code
_entity_poly.pdbx_strand_id
1 'polypeptide(L)'
;MGEDPEPIPPYRPRACRPEVIRLADDLNRRGIVLRTLKESIEYGMSTGRMLAGIFGSLAEYERTLINERAAEARAAAKARGRQTGRPRALSDDKVALARRMREAGESIATICETLKVSRATLYRHLGAAT
;
A
#
# COMPACT_ATOMS: atom_id res chain seq x y z
N MET A 1 19.56 1.99 -28.25
CA MET A 1 18.68 2.85 -27.43
C MET A 1 17.67 1.91 -26.80
N GLY A 2 18.02 1.32 -25.65
CA GLY A 2 17.16 0.36 -24.97
C GLY A 2 16.15 1.14 -24.15
N GLU A 3 14.87 1.04 -24.48
CA GLU A 3 13.81 1.59 -23.66
C GLU A 3 13.86 0.89 -22.29
N ASP A 4 14.06 1.67 -21.24
CA ASP A 4 13.86 1.17 -19.89
C ASP A 4 12.41 0.71 -19.77
N PRO A 5 12.14 -0.53 -19.32
CA PRO A 5 10.79 -1.06 -19.26
C PRO A 5 9.92 -0.16 -18.37
N GLU A 6 8.76 0.19 -18.91
CA GLU A 6 7.77 1.04 -18.25
C GLU A 6 7.47 0.50 -16.83
N PRO A 7 7.34 1.37 -15.80
CA PRO A 7 7.16 0.92 -14.44
C PRO A 7 5.88 0.10 -14.29
N ILE A 8 6.02 -1.17 -13.91
CA ILE A 8 4.87 -2.04 -13.62
C ILE A 8 4.05 -1.39 -12.50
N PRO A 9 2.75 -1.10 -12.72
CA PRO A 9 1.93 -0.45 -11.71
C PRO A 9 1.85 -1.30 -10.43
N PRO A 10 1.76 -0.68 -9.25
CA PRO A 10 1.72 -1.42 -8.00
C PRO A 10 0.47 -2.30 -7.96
N TYR A 11 0.69 -3.62 -7.92
CA TYR A 11 -0.36 -4.61 -7.72
C TYR A 11 -1.16 -4.27 -6.45
N ARG A 12 -2.43 -3.92 -6.62
CA ARG A 12 -3.40 -3.70 -5.52
C ARG A 12 -4.32 -4.91 -5.44
N PRO A 13 -4.00 -5.94 -4.63
CA PRO A 13 -4.94 -7.03 -4.42
C PRO A 13 -6.17 -6.46 -3.71
N ARG A 14 -7.30 -6.46 -4.42
CA ARG A 14 -8.56 -5.85 -3.94
C ARG A 14 -9.52 -6.85 -3.28
N ALA A 15 -9.10 -8.07 -2.99
CA ALA A 15 -9.91 -9.04 -2.27
C ALA A 15 -9.04 -9.94 -1.39
N CYS A 16 -9.42 -10.10 -0.12
CA CYS A 16 -8.67 -10.85 0.87
C CYS A 16 -9.52 -12.01 1.41
N ARG A 17 -9.03 -13.24 1.19
CA ARG A 17 -9.05 -14.48 1.98
C ARG A 17 -10.23 -14.78 2.96
N PRO A 18 -10.50 -14.06 4.08
CA PRO A 18 -11.58 -14.47 4.98
C PRO A 18 -12.96 -14.18 4.39
N GLU A 19 -13.07 -13.21 3.50
CA GLU A 19 -14.36 -12.70 3.05
C GLU A 19 -15.11 -13.73 2.22
N VAL A 20 -14.46 -14.47 1.33
CA VAL A 20 -15.16 -15.45 0.47
C VAL A 20 -15.64 -16.64 1.28
N ILE A 21 -14.83 -17.19 2.17
CA ILE A 21 -15.23 -18.32 3.03
C ILE A 21 -16.29 -17.86 4.03
N ARG A 22 -16.10 -16.71 4.70
CA ARG A 22 -17.10 -16.15 5.62
C ARG A 22 -18.41 -15.81 4.92
N LEU A 23 -18.34 -15.28 3.71
CA LEU A 23 -19.52 -14.98 2.89
C LEU A 23 -20.23 -16.26 2.48
N ALA A 24 -19.49 -17.29 2.02
CA ALA A 24 -20.09 -18.58 1.69
C ALA A 24 -20.77 -19.22 2.91
N ASP A 25 -20.13 -19.18 4.09
CA ASP A 25 -20.72 -19.66 5.34
C ASP A 25 -21.94 -18.83 5.78
N ASP A 26 -21.88 -17.51 5.62
CA ASP A 26 -22.99 -16.61 5.95
C ASP A 26 -24.21 -16.82 5.06
N LEU A 27 -23.97 -16.93 3.75
CA LEU A 27 -25.00 -17.26 2.78
C LEU A 27 -25.61 -18.62 3.10
N ASN A 28 -24.80 -19.62 3.42
CA ASN A 28 -25.29 -20.95 3.78
C ASN A 28 -26.13 -20.94 5.07
N ARG A 29 -25.72 -20.21 6.12
CA ARG A 29 -26.53 -20.01 7.34
C ARG A 29 -27.89 -19.35 7.05
N ARG A 30 -27.96 -18.53 6.01
CA ARG A 30 -29.19 -17.87 5.54
C ARG A 30 -29.99 -18.74 4.56
N GLY A 31 -29.58 -19.99 4.31
CA GLY A 31 -30.21 -20.89 3.35
C GLY A 31 -29.93 -20.56 1.89
N ILE A 32 -28.95 -19.69 1.61
CA ILE A 32 -28.55 -19.28 0.26
C ILE A 32 -27.39 -20.15 -0.20
N VAL A 33 -27.59 -20.89 -1.29
CA VAL A 33 -26.56 -21.78 -1.85
C VAL A 33 -25.68 -21.03 -2.83
N LEU A 34 -24.38 -21.01 -2.57
CA LEU A 34 -23.37 -20.51 -3.51
C LEU A 34 -22.94 -21.65 -4.44
N ARG A 35 -23.17 -21.47 -5.76
CA ARG A 35 -22.74 -22.39 -6.81
C ARG A 35 -21.84 -21.67 -7.81
N THR A 36 -20.68 -22.25 -8.12
CA THR A 36 -19.86 -21.78 -9.25
C THR A 36 -20.35 -22.40 -10.56
N LEU A 37 -20.61 -21.56 -11.56
CA LEU A 37 -21.10 -22.03 -12.87
C LEU A 37 -20.06 -22.82 -13.65
N LYS A 38 -18.78 -22.44 -13.53
CA LYS A 38 -17.69 -23.04 -14.30
C LYS A 38 -17.27 -24.42 -13.76
N GLU A 39 -17.06 -24.50 -12.45
CA GLU A 39 -16.54 -25.70 -11.79
C GLU A 39 -17.67 -26.59 -11.22
N SER A 40 -18.93 -26.13 -11.32
CA SER A 40 -20.12 -26.83 -10.77
C SER A 40 -19.99 -27.20 -9.29
N ILE A 41 -19.25 -26.39 -8.50
CA ILE A 41 -19.06 -26.61 -7.07
C ILE A 41 -20.16 -25.90 -6.30
N GLU A 42 -20.83 -26.64 -5.42
CA GLU A 42 -21.76 -26.09 -4.44
C GLU A 42 -21.09 -26.01 -3.06
N TYR A 43 -20.94 -24.79 -2.54
CA TYR A 43 -20.25 -24.54 -1.28
C TYR A 43 -21.08 -24.96 -0.04
N GLY A 44 -22.37 -25.24 -0.21
CA GLY A 44 -23.25 -25.75 0.86
C GLY A 44 -23.01 -27.23 1.20
N MET A 45 -22.39 -28.00 0.31
CA MET A 45 -22.09 -29.43 0.51
C MET A 45 -20.74 -29.66 1.22
N SER A 46 -20.56 -30.85 1.80
CA SER A 46 -19.29 -31.25 2.46
C SER A 46 -18.08 -31.11 1.55
N THR A 47 -18.21 -31.50 0.28
CA THR A 47 -17.18 -31.36 -0.75
C THR A 47 -16.82 -29.90 -1.02
N GLY A 48 -17.82 -29.02 -1.11
CA GLY A 48 -17.59 -27.59 -1.32
C GLY A 48 -16.87 -26.93 -0.16
N ARG A 49 -17.20 -27.31 1.09
CA ARG A 49 -16.47 -26.86 2.28
C ARG A 49 -15.01 -27.33 2.30
N MET A 50 -14.76 -28.58 1.92
CA MET A 50 -13.39 -29.11 1.81
C MET A 50 -12.57 -28.33 0.79
N LEU A 51 -13.11 -28.12 -0.41
CA LEU A 51 -12.45 -27.36 -1.48
C LEU A 51 -12.20 -25.91 -1.07
N ALA A 52 -13.16 -25.27 -0.39
CA ALA A 52 -12.98 -23.92 0.15
C ALA A 52 -11.80 -23.85 1.14
N GLY A 53 -11.63 -24.86 1.99
CA GLY A 53 -10.48 -24.97 2.89
C GLY A 53 -9.15 -25.11 2.15
N ILE A 54 -9.09 -25.97 1.12
CA ILE A 54 -7.88 -26.18 0.31
C ILE A 54 -7.48 -24.89 -0.42
N PHE A 55 -8.42 -24.24 -1.11
CA PHE A 55 -8.14 -22.99 -1.81
C PHE A 55 -7.82 -21.85 -0.85
N GLY A 56 -8.43 -21.85 0.34
CA GLY A 56 -8.06 -20.94 1.42
C GLY A 56 -6.59 -21.10 1.80
N SER A 57 -6.16 -22.33 2.10
CA SER A 57 -4.77 -22.69 2.42
C SER A 57 -3.79 -22.30 1.32
N LEU A 58 -4.11 -22.61 0.06
CA LEU A 58 -3.27 -22.27 -1.09
C LEU A 58 -3.13 -20.75 -1.26
N ALA A 59 -4.22 -19.99 -1.12
CA ALA A 59 -4.19 -18.53 -1.16
C ALA A 59 -3.39 -17.93 0.01
N GLU A 60 -3.37 -18.57 1.19
CA GLU A 60 -2.48 -18.18 2.29
C GLU A 60 -1.02 -18.31 1.87
N TYR A 61 -0.67 -19.46 1.31
CA TYR A 61 0.69 -19.79 0.88
C TYR A 61 1.19 -18.82 -0.20
N GLU A 62 0.41 -18.59 -1.25
CA GLU A 62 0.77 -17.65 -2.33
C GLU A 62 0.99 -16.23 -1.79
N ARG A 63 0.14 -15.78 -0.85
CA ARG A 63 0.28 -14.45 -0.25
C ARG A 63 1.55 -14.34 0.59
N THR A 64 1.87 -15.35 1.39
CA THR A 64 3.12 -15.40 2.16
C THR A 64 4.31 -15.30 1.23
N LEU A 65 4.31 -16.08 0.14
CA LEU A 65 5.38 -16.06 -0.86
C LEU A 65 5.53 -14.71 -1.56
N ILE A 66 4.42 -14.04 -1.89
CA ILE A 66 4.43 -12.67 -2.45
C ILE A 66 5.03 -11.68 -1.46
N ASN A 67 4.68 -11.80 -0.17
CA ASN A 67 5.18 -10.90 0.87
C ASN A 67 6.69 -11.07 1.10
N GLU A 68 7.17 -12.31 1.13
CA GLU A 68 8.59 -12.65 1.25
C GLU A 68 9.40 -12.04 0.10
N ARG A 69 8.98 -12.31 -1.15
CA ARG A 69 9.62 -11.73 -2.35
C ARG A 69 9.60 -10.20 -2.34
N ALA A 70 8.48 -9.60 -1.93
CA ALA A 70 8.38 -8.15 -1.82
C ALA A 70 9.31 -7.59 -0.73
N ALA A 71 9.52 -8.31 0.37
CA ALA A 71 10.45 -7.92 1.43
C ALA A 71 11.89 -7.94 0.92
N GLU A 72 12.29 -9.00 0.22
CA GLU A 72 13.61 -9.11 -0.42
C GLU A 72 13.84 -7.99 -1.44
N ALA A 73 12.86 -7.73 -2.30
CA ALA A 73 12.92 -6.65 -3.28
C ALA A 73 13.08 -5.27 -2.61
N ARG A 74 12.36 -5.02 -1.52
CA ARG A 74 12.50 -3.78 -0.73
C ARG A 74 13.89 -3.67 -0.09
N ALA A 75 14.42 -4.77 0.47
CA ALA A 75 15.75 -4.79 1.05
C ALA A 75 16.83 -4.49 0.00
N ALA A 76 16.74 -5.13 -1.17
CA ALA A 76 17.64 -4.87 -2.30
C ALA A 76 17.55 -3.43 -2.80
N ALA A 77 16.34 -2.87 -2.93
CA ALA A 77 16.14 -1.48 -3.33
C ALA A 77 16.73 -0.50 -2.31
N LYS A 78 16.57 -0.78 -1.01
CA LYS A 78 17.15 0.00 0.08
C LYS A 78 18.69 -0.04 0.03
N ALA A 79 19.28 -1.21 -0.21
CA ALA A 79 20.73 -1.36 -0.36
C ALA A 79 21.29 -0.56 -1.55
N ARG A 80 20.50 -0.40 -2.63
CA ARG A 80 20.84 0.48 -3.77
C ARG A 80 20.55 1.97 -3.52
N GLY A 81 20.13 2.35 -2.32
CA GLY A 81 19.82 3.75 -1.97
C GLY A 81 18.51 4.29 -2.53
N ARG A 82 17.64 3.44 -3.09
CA ARG A 82 16.33 3.89 -3.60
C ARG A 82 15.41 4.24 -2.43
N GLN A 83 15.00 5.50 -2.33
CA GLN A 83 13.96 5.90 -1.39
C GLN A 83 12.63 5.26 -1.79
N THR A 84 12.05 4.49 -0.87
CA THR A 84 10.71 3.92 -0.99
C THR A 84 9.72 4.72 -0.15
N GLY A 85 8.48 4.90 -0.63
CA GLY A 85 7.43 5.62 0.10
C GLY A 85 7.06 6.95 -0.54
N ARG A 86 6.28 7.76 0.17
CA ARG A 86 5.85 9.08 -0.32
C ARG A 86 7.08 10.00 -0.48
N PRO A 87 7.29 10.63 -1.64
CA PRO A 87 8.37 11.59 -1.82
C PRO A 87 8.31 12.71 -0.77
N ARG A 88 9.48 13.20 -0.34
CA ARG A 88 9.57 14.36 0.55
C ARG A 88 8.93 15.57 -0.12
N ALA A 89 8.12 16.32 0.62
CA ALA A 89 7.46 17.52 0.10
C ALA A 89 8.43 18.71 -0.09
N LEU A 90 9.52 18.75 0.70
CA LEU A 90 10.60 19.72 0.57
C LEU A 90 11.91 18.99 0.28
N SER A 91 12.64 19.46 -0.74
CA SER A 91 14.04 19.12 -0.96
C SER A 91 14.92 19.88 0.04
N ASP A 92 16.16 19.43 0.22
CA ASP A 92 17.09 20.04 1.18
C ASP A 92 17.38 21.52 0.82
N ASP A 93 17.44 21.87 -0.47
CA ASP A 93 17.57 23.25 -0.94
C ASP A 93 16.38 24.13 -0.53
N LYS A 94 15.15 23.59 -0.62
CA LYS A 94 13.95 24.32 -0.20
C LYS A 94 13.89 24.48 1.31
N VAL A 95 14.43 23.53 2.08
CA VAL A 95 14.57 23.67 3.53
C VAL A 95 15.59 24.76 3.87
N ALA A 96 16.72 24.81 3.16
CA ALA A 96 17.72 25.86 3.35
C ALA A 96 17.14 27.25 3.02
N LEU A 97 16.40 27.37 1.92
CA LEU A 97 15.68 28.60 1.58
C LEU A 97 14.66 28.99 2.66
N ALA A 98 13.87 28.04 3.14
CA ALA A 98 12.91 28.27 4.22
C ALA A 98 13.57 28.82 5.50
N ARG A 99 14.75 28.31 5.85
CA ARG A 99 15.53 28.79 7.01
C ARG A 99 15.99 30.23 6.81
N ARG A 100 16.55 30.55 5.63
CA ARG A 100 16.99 31.91 5.30
C ARG A 100 15.84 32.92 5.34
N MET A 101 14.68 32.58 4.75
CA MET A 101 13.50 33.45 4.80
C MET A 101 13.03 33.69 6.23
N ARG A 102 13.13 32.67 7.09
CA ARG A 102 12.79 32.81 8.51
C ARG A 102 13.78 33.66 9.30
N GLU A 103 15.08 33.51 9.02
CA GLU A 103 16.14 34.35 9.61
C GLU A 103 16.02 35.81 9.15
N ALA A 104 15.55 36.03 7.92
CA ALA A 104 15.21 37.36 7.40
C ALA A 104 13.93 37.96 8.00
N GLY A 105 13.23 37.24 8.89
CA GLY A 105 12.04 37.71 9.59
C GLY A 105 10.73 37.56 8.81
N GLU A 106 10.70 36.82 7.70
CA GLU A 106 9.46 36.60 6.95
C GLU A 106 8.43 35.78 7.73
N SER A 107 7.15 36.06 7.48
CA SER A 107 6.05 35.36 8.15
C SER A 107 5.95 33.89 7.68
N ILE A 108 5.52 33.02 8.59
CA ILE A 108 5.28 31.60 8.27
C ILE A 108 4.27 31.41 7.13
N ALA A 109 3.28 32.32 7.00
CA ALA A 109 2.31 32.28 5.91
C ALA A 109 2.98 32.54 4.56
N THR A 110 3.78 33.60 4.48
CA THR A 110 4.54 33.99 3.27
C THR A 110 5.47 32.86 2.83
N ILE A 111 6.20 32.24 3.76
CA ILE A 111 7.10 31.13 3.45
C ILE A 111 6.33 29.91 2.90
N CYS A 112 5.15 29.61 3.47
CA CYS A 112 4.30 28.50 3.00
C CYS A 112 3.76 28.72 1.59
N GLU A 113 3.34 29.95 1.26
CA GLU A 113 2.87 30.32 -0.07
C GLU A 113 3.99 30.23 -1.11
N THR A 114 5.15 30.80 -0.80
CA THR A 114 6.33 30.77 -1.68
C THR A 114 6.79 29.35 -1.98
N LEU A 115 6.85 28.49 -0.96
CA LEU A 115 7.30 27.10 -1.10
C LEU A 115 6.20 26.12 -1.52
N LYS A 116 4.94 26.59 -1.60
CA LYS A 116 3.74 25.79 -1.90
C LYS A 116 3.59 24.57 -0.99
N VAL A 117 3.79 24.77 0.30
CA VAL A 117 3.67 23.70 1.32
C VAL A 117 2.72 24.10 2.44
N SER A 118 2.11 23.11 3.08
CA SER A 118 1.31 23.38 4.28
C SER A 118 2.18 23.83 5.45
N ARG A 119 1.62 24.63 6.37
CA ARG A 119 2.27 25.03 7.63
C ARG A 119 2.80 23.84 8.41
N ALA A 120 2.04 22.74 8.49
CA ALA A 120 2.45 21.49 9.13
C ALA A 120 3.69 20.85 8.47
N THR A 121 3.81 20.96 7.15
CA THR A 121 5.01 20.50 6.42
C THR A 121 6.20 21.39 6.73
N LEU A 122 6.02 22.71 6.71
CA LEU A 122 7.08 23.66 7.01
C LEU A 122 7.62 23.49 8.46
N TYR A 123 6.74 23.41 9.45
CA TYR A 123 7.14 23.22 10.86
C TYR A 123 7.90 21.91 11.10
N ARG A 124 7.46 20.81 10.47
CA ARG A 124 8.14 19.51 10.55
C ARG A 124 9.57 19.55 10.01
N HIS A 125 9.88 20.42 9.05
CA HIS A 125 11.22 20.56 8.47
C HIS A 125 12.08 21.64 9.16
N LEU A 126 11.46 22.70 9.70
CA LEU A 126 12.17 23.75 10.45
C LEU A 126 12.45 23.37 11.91
N GLY A 127 11.84 22.28 12.39
CA GLY A 127 11.95 21.84 13.78
C GLY A 127 10.93 22.57 14.64
N ALA A 128 10.18 21.78 15.42
CA ALA A 128 9.52 22.25 16.62
C ALA A 128 10.58 22.90 17.52
N ALA A 129 10.51 24.22 17.67
CA ALA A 129 11.01 24.86 18.86
C ALA A 129 9.93 24.66 19.93
N THR A 130 9.99 23.53 20.61
CA THR A 130 9.46 23.36 21.97
C THR A 130 10.43 22.45 22.69
#